data_AF-A0A438BRD9-F1
#
_entry.id   AF-A0A438BRD9-F1
#
_cell.length_a   1.000
_cell.length_b   1.000
_cell.length_c   1.000
_cell.angle_alpha   90.00
_cell.angle_beta   90.00
_cell.angle_gamma   90.00
#
_symmetry.space_group_name_H-M   'P 1'
#
loop_
_entity.id
_entity.type
_entity.pdbx_description
1 polymer ?
#
loop_
_entity_poly.entity_id
_entity_poly.type
_entity_poly.pdbx_seq_one_letter_code
_entity_poly.pdbx_strand_id
1 'polypeptide(L)'
;MIVAWCPQLDVLSHPSLGCFITHWTNGKLIEDVWKTGVRVTANEEGIVEGEEIKRCLEVVMGGGERGEELKRNVGKWKDLAREDVKDGGSSNCNLKAFLDELGQGSMI
;
A
#
# COMPACT_ATOMS: atom_id res chain seq x y z
N MET A 1 7.07 -20.33 15.32
CA MET A 1 7.50 -21.01 14.08
C MET A 1 7.67 -19.93 13.02
N ILE A 2 8.86 -19.77 12.45
CA ILE A 2 9.12 -18.87 11.31
C ILE A 2 9.19 -19.77 10.07
N VAL A 3 8.39 -19.47 9.04
CA VAL A 3 8.36 -20.22 7.78
C VAL A 3 9.13 -19.46 6.71
N ALA A 4 9.83 -20.18 5.83
CA ALA A 4 10.59 -19.58 4.73
C ALA A 4 9.71 -18.94 3.66
N TRP A 5 8.45 -19.37 3.56
CA TRP A 5 7.49 -18.86 2.59
C TRP A 5 6.09 -18.84 3.19
N CYS A 6 5.33 -17.82 2.82
CA CYS A 6 3.97 -17.59 3.27
C CYS A 6 3.14 -17.15 2.06
N PRO A 7 1.87 -17.62 1.90
CA PRO A 7 0.98 -17.14 0.85
C PRO A 7 0.63 -15.67 1.10
N GLN A 8 1.50 -14.76 0.63
CA GLN A 8 1.44 -13.34 0.97
C GLN A 8 0.11 -12.70 0.56
N LEU A 9 -0.47 -13.10 -0.57
CA LEU A 9 -1.76 -12.56 -1.01
C LEU A 9 -2.89 -12.92 -0.04
N ASP A 10 -2.91 -14.15 0.47
CA ASP A 10 -3.94 -14.60 1.40
C ASP A 10 -3.78 -13.92 2.76
N VAL A 11 -2.54 -13.76 3.23
CA VAL A 11 -2.24 -13.03 4.47
C VAL A 11 -2.60 -11.55 4.35
N LEU A 12 -2.25 -10.90 3.25
CA LEU A 12 -2.57 -9.49 3.00
C LEU A 12 -4.08 -9.26 2.80
N SER A 13 -4.80 -10.26 2.32
CA SER A 13 -6.26 -10.19 2.13
C SER A 13 -7.04 -10.52 3.40
N HIS A 14 -6.39 -11.06 4.43
CA HIS A 14 -7.07 -11.52 5.63
C HIS A 14 -7.55 -10.33 6.49
N PRO A 15 -8.82 -10.31 6.94
CA PRO A 15 -9.37 -9.19 7.72
C PRO A 15 -8.61 -8.87 9.02
N SER A 16 -7.91 -9.85 9.59
CA SER A 16 -7.13 -9.67 10.82
C SER A 16 -5.76 -9.03 10.59
N LEU A 17 -5.30 -8.86 9.35
CA LEU A 17 -4.05 -8.14 9.10
C LEU A 17 -4.31 -6.64 9.21
N GLY A 18 -3.56 -5.96 10.08
CA GLY A 18 -3.71 -4.51 10.25
C GLY A 18 -2.56 -3.67 9.67
N CYS A 19 -1.36 -4.22 9.44
CA CYS A 19 -0.24 -3.46 8.87
C CYS A 19 0.77 -4.34 8.12
N PHE A 20 1.56 -3.74 7.21
CA PHE A 20 2.71 -4.35 6.55
C PHE A 20 3.85 -3.32 6.39
N ILE A 21 5.06 -3.80 6.11
CA ILE A 21 6.27 -2.96 5.98
C ILE A 21 6.62 -2.78 4.49
N THR A 22 7.12 -1.60 4.13
CA THR A 22 7.55 -1.24 2.77
C THR A 22 8.93 -0.58 2.77
N HIS A 23 9.52 -0.44 1.58
CA HIS A 23 10.77 0.28 1.38
C HIS A 23 10.63 1.80 1.60
N TRP A 24 11.73 2.44 1.99
CA TRP A 24 11.81 3.87 2.38
C TRP A 24 11.22 4.83 1.34
N THR A 25 11.59 4.68 0.07
CA THR A 25 11.15 5.58 -1.01
C THR A 25 9.63 5.61 -1.14
N ASN A 26 8.99 4.45 -1.02
CA ASN A 26 7.54 4.33 -1.05
C ASN A 26 6.90 4.85 0.24
N GLY A 27 7.63 4.77 1.37
CA GLY A 27 7.20 5.28 2.67
C GLY A 27 6.87 6.77 2.65
N LYS A 28 7.52 7.57 1.80
CA LYS A 28 7.17 8.99 1.63
C LYS A 28 5.78 9.19 1.02
N LEU A 29 5.47 8.46 -0.05
CA LEU A 29 4.14 8.53 -0.67
C LEU A 29 3.06 8.00 0.26
N ILE A 30 3.34 6.88 0.95
CA ILE A 30 2.40 6.23 1.86
C ILE A 30 2.01 7.11 3.03
N GLU A 31 2.97 7.81 3.65
CA GLU A 31 2.67 8.69 4.79
C GLU A 31 2.18 10.07 4.35
N ASP A 32 2.89 10.72 3.42
CA ASP A 32 2.68 12.15 3.18
C ASP A 32 1.56 12.41 2.15
N VAL A 33 1.41 11.54 1.14
CA VAL A 33 0.47 11.73 0.01
C VAL A 33 -0.79 10.90 0.19
N TRP A 34 -0.64 9.60 0.36
CA TRP A 34 -1.76 8.66 0.46
C TRP A 34 -2.34 8.60 1.87
N LYS A 35 -1.54 8.95 2.88
CA LYS A 35 -1.90 8.90 4.31
C LYS A 35 -2.48 7.53 4.69
N THR A 36 -1.79 6.47 4.30
CA THR A 36 -2.21 5.07 4.51
C THR A 36 -1.30 4.30 5.46
N GLY A 37 -0.18 4.89 5.88
CA GLY A 37 0.73 4.29 6.84
C GLY A 37 1.54 5.32 7.61
N VAL A 38 2.44 4.83 8.46
CA VAL A 38 3.39 5.63 9.23
C VAL A 38 4.81 5.23 8.87
N ARG A 39 5.73 6.18 8.90
CA ARG A 39 7.15 5.92 8.70
C ARG A 39 7.84 5.67 10.05
N VAL A 40 8.73 4.70 10.04
CA VAL A 40 9.63 4.40 11.15
C VAL A 40 10.84 5.33 11.06
N THR A 41 11.22 5.94 12.18
CA THR A 41 12.30 6.93 12.26
C THR A 41 13.49 6.35 13.01
N ALA A 42 14.68 6.43 12.41
CA ALA A 42 15.92 6.09 13.10
C ALA A 42 16.44 7.26 13.93
N ASN A 43 17.17 6.96 15.01
CA ASN A 43 17.89 7.96 15.79
C ASN A 43 19.10 8.53 14.99
N GLU A 44 19.87 9.42 15.61
CA GLU A 44 21.02 10.08 14.96
C GLU A 44 22.11 9.09 14.50
N GLU A 45 22.18 7.90 15.10
CA GLU A 45 23.10 6.83 14.72
C GLU A 45 22.56 5.94 13.58
N GLY A 46 21.36 6.22 13.07
CA GLY A 46 20.70 5.41 12.06
C GLY A 46 20.07 4.12 12.61
N ILE A 47 19.92 4.01 13.93
CA ILE A 47 19.32 2.84 14.60
C ILE A 47 17.84 3.09 14.86
N VAL A 48 17.01 2.09 14.52
CA VAL A 48 15.59 2.08 14.90
C VAL A 48 15.45 1.40 16.26
N GLU A 49 15.00 2.17 17.25
CA GLU A 49 14.78 1.67 18.61
C GLU A 49 13.46 0.90 18.73
N GLY A 50 13.40 -0.03 19.69
CA GLY A 50 12.19 -0.83 19.93
C GLY A 50 10.96 0.02 20.29
N GLU A 51 11.17 1.13 21.01
CA GLU A 51 10.08 2.06 21.37
C GLU A 51 9.49 2.77 20.14
N GLU A 52 10.30 3.06 19.12
CA GLU A 52 9.79 3.61 17.86
C GLU A 52 8.91 2.59 17.12
N ILE A 53 9.34 1.32 17.07
CA ILE A 53 8.55 0.25 16.47
C ILE A 53 7.21 0.11 17.21
N LYS A 54 7.26 0.12 18.54
CA LYS A 54 6.06 0.06 19.40
C LYS A 54 5.13 1.24 19.15
N ARG A 55 5.64 2.47 19.11
CA ARG A 55 4.86 3.67 18.77
C ARG A 55 4.16 3.53 17.42
N CYS A 56 4.87 3.05 16.40
CA CYS A 56 4.28 2.82 15.07
C CYS A 56 3.17 1.78 15.11
N LEU A 57 3.36 0.66 15.82
CA LEU A 57 2.33 -0.37 16.01
C LEU A 57 1.11 0.19 16.74
N GLU A 58 1.30 0.96 17.80
CA GLU A 58 0.19 1.59 18.54
C GLU A 58 -0.61 2.56 17.67
N VAL A 59 0.06 3.34 16.80
CA VAL A 59 -0.64 4.25 15.87
C VAL A 59 -1.47 3.49 14.84
N VAL A 60 -0.94 2.40 14.27
CA VAL A 60 -1.62 1.69 13.17
C VAL A 60 -2.67 0.69 13.68
N MET A 61 -2.36 -0.02 14.76
CA MET A 61 -3.19 -1.11 15.30
C MET A 61 -4.07 -0.68 16.46
N GLY A 62 -3.78 0.46 17.09
CA GLY A 62 -4.60 1.01 18.18
C GLY A 62 -5.95 1.56 17.69
N GLY A 63 -6.71 2.10 18.64
CA GLY A 63 -8.00 2.77 18.39
C GLY A 63 -7.92 4.29 18.33
N GLY A 64 -6.74 4.85 18.07
CA GLY A 64 -6.54 6.30 18.00
C GLY A 64 -7.04 6.91 16.69
N GLU A 65 -7.38 8.20 16.71
CA GLU A 65 -7.90 8.94 15.55
C GLU A 65 -7.01 8.82 14.31
N ARG A 66 -5.68 8.94 14.49
CA ARG A 66 -4.71 8.78 13.40
C ARG A 66 -4.83 7.42 12.74
N GLY A 67 -4.91 6.33 13.50
CA GLY A 67 -5.05 4.97 12.97
C GLY A 67 -6.33 4.76 12.17
N GLU A 68 -7.45 5.32 12.65
CA GLU A 68 -8.73 5.27 11.95
C GLU A 68 -8.73 6.10 10.65
N GLU A 69 -8.03 7.25 10.62
CA GLU A 69 -7.80 7.98 9.37
C GLU A 69 -7.03 7.13 8.36
N LEU A 70 -5.94 6.47 8.78
CA LEU A 70 -5.14 5.62 7.91
C LEU A 70 -5.99 4.48 7.31
N LYS A 71 -6.77 3.79 8.14
CA LYS A 71 -7.68 2.70 7.70
C LYS A 71 -8.71 3.19 6.69
N ARG A 72 -9.30 4.36 6.92
CA ARG A 72 -10.27 4.97 5.99
C ARG A 72 -9.61 5.30 4.65
N ASN A 73 -8.40 5.86 4.66
CA ASN A 73 -7.67 6.17 3.43
C ASN A 73 -7.29 4.89 2.68
N VAL A 74 -6.86 3.83 3.38
CA VAL A 74 -6.60 2.51 2.78
C VAL A 74 -7.85 1.97 2.09
N GLY A 75 -9.01 2.04 2.74
CA GLY A 75 -10.30 1.64 2.16
C GLY A 75 -10.60 2.42 0.87
N LYS A 76 -10.48 3.75 0.89
CA LYS A 76 -10.68 4.60 -0.28
C LYS A 76 -9.77 4.21 -1.44
N TRP A 77 -8.47 4.05 -1.20
CA TRP A 77 -7.51 3.69 -2.24
C TRP A 77 -7.75 2.27 -2.78
N LYS A 78 -8.16 1.33 -1.92
CA LYS A 78 -8.54 -0.02 -2.32
C LYS A 78 -9.74 -0.02 -3.26
N ASP A 79 -10.76 0.79 -2.96
CA ASP A 79 -11.96 0.90 -3.80
C ASP A 79 -11.63 1.54 -5.16
N LEU A 80 -10.86 2.63 -5.16
CA LEU A 80 -10.39 3.27 -6.40
C LEU A 80 -9.59 2.30 -7.29
N ALA A 81 -8.64 1.57 -6.69
CA ALA A 81 -7.84 0.60 -7.44
C ALA A 81 -8.72 -0.51 -8.06
N ARG A 82 -9.75 -0.98 -7.34
CA ARG A 82 -10.70 -1.97 -7.86
C ARG A 82 -11.53 -1.42 -9.02
N GLU A 83 -11.95 -0.16 -8.91
CA GLU A 83 -12.72 0.54 -9.95
C GLU A 83 -11.90 0.80 -11.21
N ASP A 84 -10.59 1.06 -11.10
CA ASP A 84 -9.74 1.34 -12.25
C ASP A 84 -9.39 0.09 -13.06
N VAL A 85 -9.26 -1.07 -12.41
CA VAL A 85 -8.86 -2.33 -13.06
C VAL A 85 -10.01 -3.15 -13.63
N LYS A 86 -11.25 -2.90 -13.20
CA LYS A 86 -12.43 -3.62 -13.72
C LYS A 86 -12.63 -3.36 -15.21
N ASP A 87 -13.46 -4.17 -15.86
CA ASP A 87 -13.82 -3.96 -17.26
C ASP A 87 -14.49 -2.60 -17.47
N GLY A 88 -13.93 -1.82 -18.42
CA GLY A 88 -14.34 -0.43 -18.67
C GLY A 88 -13.75 0.60 -17.71
N GLY A 89 -12.94 0.19 -16.73
CA GLY A 89 -12.18 1.07 -15.84
C GLY A 89 -11.04 1.80 -16.56
N SER A 90 -10.51 2.85 -15.94
CA SER A 90 -9.51 3.73 -16.56
C SER A 90 -8.23 2.98 -16.97
N SER A 91 -7.74 2.07 -16.14
CA SER A 91 -6.56 1.24 -16.44
C SER A 91 -6.83 0.26 -17.58
N ASN A 92 -8.01 -0.36 -17.58
CA ASN A 92 -8.46 -1.28 -18.65
C ASN A 92 -8.56 -0.55 -20.00
N CYS A 93 -9.15 0.64 -20.01
CA CYS A 93 -9.28 1.49 -21.20
C CYS A 93 -7.91 1.97 -21.71
N ASN A 94 -7.02 2.42 -20.82
CA ASN A 94 -5.68 2.85 -21.20
C ASN A 94 -4.86 1.70 -21.80
N LEU A 95 -4.96 0.50 -21.24
CA LEU A 95 -4.29 -0.68 -21.79
C LEU A 95 -4.82 -1.03 -23.19
N LYS A 96 -6.14 -0.98 -23.40
CA LYS A 96 -6.75 -1.20 -24.72
C LYS A 96 -6.25 -0.17 -25.74
N ALA A 97 -6.27 1.12 -25.39
CA ALA A 97 -5.77 2.18 -26.25
C ALA A 97 -4.30 1.96 -26.65
N PHE A 98 -3.44 1.59 -25.68
CA PHE A 98 -2.05 1.26 -25.96
C PHE A 98 -1.89 0.08 -26.93
N LEU A 99 -2.70 -0.97 -26.78
CA LEU A 99 -2.68 -2.12 -27.70
C LEU A 99 -3.16 -1.74 -29.11
N ASP A 100 -4.17 -0.87 -29.22
CA ASP A 100 -4.67 -0.37 -30.49
C ASP A 100 -3.60 0.47 -31.23
N GLU A 101 -2.79 1.26 -30.52
CA GLU A 101 -1.66 2.00 -31.09
C GLU A 101 -0.57 1.06 -31.64
N LEU A 102 -0.19 0.01 -30.90
CA LEU A 102 0.78 -0.98 -31.36
C LEU A 102 0.26 -1.78 -32.58
N GLY A 103 -1.03 -2.09 -32.59
CA GLY A 103 -1.69 -2.78 -33.71
C GLY A 103 -1.69 -1.94 -34.98
N GLN A 104 -1.86 -0.62 -34.88
CA GLN A 104 -1.80 0.31 -36.01
C GLN A 104 -0.36 0.53 -36.49
N GLY A 105 0.62 0.52 -35.59
CA GLY A 105 2.06 0.60 -35.93
C GLY A 105 2.61 -0.61 -36.69
N SER A 106 1.88 -1.73 -36.72
CA SER A 106 2.27 -2.94 -37.47
C SER A 106 1.79 -2.93 -38.94
N MET A 107 1.06 -1.89 -39.37
CA MET A 107 0.60 -1.69 -40.76
C MET A 107 1.41 -0.63 -41.54
N ILE A 108 2.62 -0.31 -41.08
CA ILE A 108 3.60 0.55 -41.79
C ILE A 108 4.88 -0.24 -42.06
#